data_AF-A0A836BGG0-F1
#
_entry.id   AF-A0A836BGG0-F1
#
_cell.length_a   1.000
_cell.length_b   1.000
_cell.length_c   1.000
_cell.angle_alpha   90.00
_cell.angle_beta   90.00
_cell.angle_gamma   90.00
#
_symmetry.space_group_name_H-M   'P 1'
#
loop_
_entity.id
_entity.type
_entity.pdbx_description
1 polymer ?
#
loop_
_entity_poly.entity_id
_entity_poly.type
_entity_poly.pdbx_seq_one_letter_code
_entity_poly.pdbx_strand_id
1 'polypeptide(L)'
;MDFAVHSMKDVPSRLAENLILACVPKRESPNDVFISTQEKTLENIESGAVIGTSSLRRAVQIKRKRPDLVVKPIRGNIETRIKKIDEENYNAIVLAKAGISRLGLDVKFSNLPIGEFFPSPGQGALAIVAR
;
A
#
# COMPACT_ATOMS: atom_id res chain seq x y z
N MET A 1 -19.99 10.81 -19.09
CA MET A 1 -19.46 10.17 -17.87
C MET A 1 -20.04 10.96 -16.71
N ASP A 2 -20.88 10.33 -15.89
CA ASP A 2 -21.67 11.02 -14.86
C ASP A 2 -20.94 11.05 -13.51
N PHE A 3 -20.09 10.05 -13.27
CA PHE A 3 -19.21 9.99 -12.11
C PHE A 3 -17.93 9.20 -12.44
N ALA A 4 -16.92 9.35 -11.59
CA ALA A 4 -15.69 8.57 -11.58
C ALA A 4 -15.44 7.94 -10.21
N VAL A 5 -14.82 6.76 -10.18
CA VAL A 5 -14.46 6.06 -8.94
C VAL A 5 -12.94 6.04 -8.80
N HIS A 6 -12.46 6.56 -7.68
CA HIS A 6 -11.04 6.62 -7.35
C HIS A 6 -10.76 5.86 -6.06
N SER A 7 -9.52 5.39 -5.90
CA SER A 7 -8.99 5.19 -4.55
C SER A 7 -8.82 6.58 -3.92
N MET A 8 -9.38 6.79 -2.72
CA MET A 8 -9.41 8.12 -2.09
C MET A 8 -8.01 8.72 -1.91
N LYS A 9 -7.00 7.89 -1.63
CA LYS A 9 -5.60 8.32 -1.49
C LYS A 9 -5.00 8.94 -2.77
N ASP A 10 -5.61 8.70 -3.93
CA ASP A 10 -5.17 9.17 -5.24
C ASP A 10 -6.01 10.36 -5.71
N VAL A 11 -7.00 10.80 -4.92
CA VAL A 11 -7.79 12.00 -5.18
C VAL A 11 -6.99 13.23 -4.71
N PRO A 12 -6.88 14.29 -5.53
CA PRO A 12 -6.19 15.51 -5.13
C PRO A 12 -6.92 16.18 -3.96
N SER A 13 -6.18 16.89 -3.11
CA SER A 13 -6.74 17.62 -1.96
C SER A 13 -7.70 18.74 -2.38
N ARG A 14 -7.60 19.23 -3.62
CA ARG A 14 -8.49 20.21 -4.22
C ARG A 14 -9.09 19.64 -5.49
N LEU A 15 -10.42 19.54 -5.52
CA LEU A 15 -11.16 19.22 -6.74
C LEU A 15 -11.34 20.48 -7.59
N ALA A 16 -11.58 20.29 -8.89
CA ALA A 16 -12.02 21.38 -9.76
C ALA A 16 -13.36 21.92 -9.23
N GLU A 17 -13.63 23.22 -9.45
CA GLU A 17 -14.79 23.90 -8.87
C GLU A 17 -16.13 23.28 -9.30
N ASN A 18 -16.17 22.63 -10.46
CA ASN A 18 -17.35 21.96 -11.00
C ASN A 18 -17.44 20.47 -10.63
N LEU A 19 -16.65 20.00 -9.66
CA LEU A 19 -16.65 18.61 -9.20
C LEU A 19 -16.81 18.53 -7.69
N ILE A 20 -17.57 17.54 -7.24
CA ILE A 20 -17.79 17.24 -5.83
C ILE A 20 -17.34 15.82 -5.49
N LEU A 21 -16.93 15.64 -4.24
CA LEU A 21 -16.84 14.31 -3.64
C LEU A 21 -18.25 13.85 -3.25
N ALA A 22 -18.96 13.26 -4.21
CA ALA A 22 -20.36 12.89 -4.07
C ALA A 22 -20.60 11.79 -3.04
N CYS A 23 -19.68 10.83 -2.92
CA CYS A 23 -19.81 9.74 -1.96
C CYS A 23 -18.47 9.14 -1.53
N VAL A 24 -18.39 8.78 -0.25
CA VAL A 24 -17.34 7.95 0.33
C VAL A 24 -18.01 6.69 0.90
N PRO A 25 -17.95 5.54 0.20
CA PRO A 25 -18.57 4.32 0.71
C PRO A 25 -17.81 3.78 1.93
N LYS A 26 -18.37 2.73 2.57
CA LYS A 26 -17.76 2.06 3.72
C LYS A 26 -16.28 1.77 3.44
N ARG A 27 -15.43 2.25 4.34
CA ARG A 27 -13.97 2.14 4.22
C ARG A 27 -13.55 0.69 4.46
N GLU A 28 -12.65 0.19 3.61
CA GLU A 28 -11.96 -1.07 3.87
C GLU A 28 -10.79 -0.84 4.84
N SER A 29 -10.10 -1.91 5.26
CA SER A 29 -8.90 -1.87 6.07
C SER A 29 -7.89 -0.81 5.57
N PRO A 30 -7.56 0.18 6.40
CA PRO A 30 -6.58 1.19 6.04
C PRO A 30 -5.14 0.69 6.19
N ASN A 31 -4.91 -0.47 6.81
CA ASN A 31 -3.56 -1.01 7.04
C ASN A 31 -2.75 -1.18 5.76
N ASP A 32 -1.45 -0.96 5.90
CA ASP A 32 -0.47 -1.57 5.02
C ASP A 32 -0.19 -3.00 5.50
N VAL A 33 0.28 -3.85 4.59
CA VAL A 33 0.70 -5.21 4.89
C VAL A 33 2.10 -5.45 4.34
N PHE A 34 2.82 -6.33 5.01
CA PHE A 34 4.15 -6.77 4.65
C PHE A 34 4.06 -8.19 4.09
N ILE A 35 4.49 -8.36 2.85
CA ILE A 35 4.47 -9.63 2.10
C ILE A 35 5.92 -10.02 1.85
N SER A 36 6.31 -11.23 2.21
CA SER A 36 7.66 -11.75 2.05
C SER A 36 7.64 -13.22 1.61
N THR A 37 8.72 -13.70 1.02
CA THR A 37 8.85 -15.08 0.51
C THR A 37 8.80 -16.16 1.60
N GLN A 38 9.19 -15.80 2.83
CA GLN A 38 9.33 -16.74 3.96
C GLN A 38 8.40 -16.40 5.14
N GLU A 39 7.27 -15.74 4.87
CA GLU A 39 6.29 -15.33 5.90
C GLU A 39 6.91 -14.52 7.06
N LYS A 40 8.02 -13.84 6.76
CA LYS A 40 8.70 -12.90 7.65
C LYS A 40 7.86 -11.64 7.84
N THR A 41 8.07 -11.00 8.97
CA THR A 41 7.51 -9.72 9.37
C THR A 41 8.56 -8.62 9.21
N LEU A 42 8.15 -7.37 9.33
CA LEU A 42 9.09 -6.24 9.32
C LEU A 42 10.10 -6.34 10.49
N GLU A 43 9.69 -6.95 11.60
CA GLU A 43 10.47 -7.09 12.82
C GLU A 43 11.53 -8.19 12.72
N ASN A 44 11.24 -9.30 12.03
CA ASN A 44 12.09 -10.50 12.04
C ASN A 44 12.82 -10.78 10.72
N ILE A 45 12.62 -9.98 9.67
CA ILE A 45 13.36 -10.11 8.42
C ILE A 45 14.84 -9.77 8.62
N GLU A 46 15.70 -10.45 7.86
CA GLU A 46 17.15 -10.39 7.97
C GLU A 46 17.70 -8.96 7.78
N SER A 47 18.79 -8.64 8.46
CA SER A 47 19.52 -7.38 8.25
C SER A 47 20.00 -7.27 6.80
N GLY A 48 19.94 -6.07 6.22
CA GLY A 48 20.29 -5.83 4.83
C GLY A 48 19.24 -6.30 3.81
N ALA A 49 18.12 -6.90 4.24
CA ALA A 49 17.09 -7.36 3.32
C ALA A 49 16.47 -6.20 2.50
N VAL A 50 16.10 -6.50 1.25
CA VAL A 50 15.60 -5.56 0.25
C VAL A 50 14.07 -5.52 0.27
N ILE A 51 13.52 -4.36 0.65
CA ILE A 51 12.09 -4.11 0.76
C ILE A 51 11.60 -3.25 -0.42
N GLY A 52 10.64 -3.76 -1.19
CA GLY A 52 10.08 -3.09 -2.35
C GLY A 52 8.95 -2.13 -2.00
N THR A 53 9.18 -0.83 -2.19
CA THR A 53 8.13 0.19 -2.18
C THR A 53 8.57 1.45 -2.92
N SER A 54 7.73 1.96 -3.82
CA SER A 54 7.92 3.30 -4.43
C SER A 54 7.30 4.43 -3.59
N SER A 55 6.63 4.12 -2.47
CA SER A 55 6.03 5.13 -1.59
C SER A 55 7.08 5.66 -0.61
N LEU A 56 7.36 6.97 -0.67
CA LEU A 56 8.25 7.64 0.29
C LEU A 56 7.73 7.50 1.73
N ARG A 57 6.41 7.63 1.95
CA ARG A 57 5.76 7.41 3.25
C ARG A 57 6.13 6.06 3.85
N ARG A 58 6.06 4.99 3.04
CA ARG A 58 6.39 3.64 3.50
C ARG A 58 7.89 3.50 3.73
N ALA A 59 8.71 3.98 2.79
CA ALA A 59 10.16 3.90 2.85
C ALA A 59 10.73 4.54 4.12
N VAL A 60 10.28 5.76 4.46
CA VAL A 60 10.73 6.48 5.65
C VAL A 60 10.33 5.75 6.93
N GLN A 61 9.11 5.21 7.01
CA GLN A 61 8.65 4.48 8.20
C GLN A 61 9.39 3.15 8.39
N ILE A 62 9.66 2.42 7.30
CA ILE A 62 10.50 1.22 7.32
C ILE A 62 11.89 1.59 7.84
N LYS A 63 12.54 2.60 7.25
CA LYS A 63 13.90 3.01 7.63
C LYS A 63 13.99 3.58 9.05
N ARG A 64 12.94 4.21 9.55
CA ARG A 64 12.87 4.68 10.94
C ARG A 64 12.83 3.52 11.93
N LYS A 65 12.07 2.45 11.62
CA LYS A 65 11.94 1.27 12.49
C LYS A 65 13.12 0.30 12.35
N ARG A 66 13.64 0.16 11.13
CA ARG A 66 14.71 -0.77 10.74
C ARG A 66 15.70 -0.08 9.79
N PRO A 67 16.64 0.72 10.31
CA PRO A 67 17.63 1.46 9.50
C PRO A 67 18.52 0.56 8.64
N ASP A 68 18.72 -0.68 9.09
CA ASP A 68 19.53 -1.73 8.49
C ASP A 68 18.95 -2.34 7.20
N LEU A 69 17.65 -2.17 6.93
CA LEU A 69 16.99 -2.72 5.74
C LEU A 69 17.20 -1.85 4.51
N VAL A 70 17.37 -2.42 3.33
CA VAL A 70 17.49 -1.66 2.08
C VAL A 70 16.10 -1.45 1.49
N VAL A 71 15.73 -0.22 1.12
CA VAL A 71 14.44 0.06 0.46
C VAL A 71 14.69 0.38 -1.01
N LYS A 72 14.03 -0.34 -1.92
CA LYS A 72 14.13 -0.13 -3.37
C LYS A 72 12.76 0.15 -4.01
N PRO A 73 12.70 0.97 -5.07
CA PRO A 73 11.45 1.28 -5.74
C PRO A 73 10.93 0.08 -6.53
N ILE A 74 9.65 -0.26 -6.33
CA ILE A 74 8.94 -1.28 -7.10
C ILE A 74 7.67 -0.68 -7.73
N ARG A 75 7.43 -0.99 -9.00
CA ARG A 75 6.29 -0.50 -9.80
C ARG A 75 5.52 -1.66 -10.44
N GLY A 76 4.34 -1.36 -10.98
CA GLY A 76 3.39 -2.34 -11.51
C GLY A 76 2.07 -2.34 -10.76
N ASN A 77 1.11 -3.16 -11.18
CA ASN A 77 -0.10 -3.46 -10.42
C ASN A 77 0.23 -4.37 -9.21
N ILE A 78 -0.78 -4.74 -8.41
CA ILE A 78 -0.55 -5.54 -7.19
C ILE A 78 0.05 -6.91 -7.52
N GLU A 79 -0.52 -7.63 -8.47
CA GLU A 79 -0.10 -8.98 -8.83
C GLU A 79 1.33 -9.02 -9.39
N THR A 80 1.66 -8.09 -10.30
CA THR A 80 3.03 -8.00 -10.84
C THR A 80 4.05 -7.66 -9.76
N ARG A 81 3.69 -6.83 -8.77
CA ARG A 81 4.59 -6.56 -7.63
C ARG A 81 4.81 -7.77 -6.75
N ILE A 82 3.79 -8.60 -6.55
CA ILE A 82 3.93 -9.86 -5.78
C ILE A 82 4.85 -10.82 -6.52
N LYS A 83 4.70 -10.99 -7.85
CA LYS A 83 5.58 -11.84 -8.67
C LYS A 83 7.03 -11.37 -8.65
N LYS A 84 7.25 -10.05 -8.71
CA LYS A 84 8.58 -9.43 -8.64
C LYS A 84 9.35 -9.74 -7.36
N ILE A 85 8.70 -10.22 -6.29
CA ILE A 85 9.42 -10.65 -5.09
C ILE A 85 10.43 -11.74 -5.45
N ASP A 86 9.97 -12.76 -6.17
CA ASP A 86 10.78 -13.91 -6.59
C ASP A 86 11.64 -13.58 -7.82
N GLU A 87 11.17 -12.69 -8.70
CA GLU A 87 11.86 -12.39 -9.98
C GLU A 87 12.94 -11.30 -9.89
N GLU A 88 12.83 -10.33 -8.98
CA GLU A 88 13.66 -9.11 -8.96
C GLU A 88 14.48 -8.89 -7.67
N ASN A 89 14.81 -9.98 -6.95
CA ASN A 89 15.64 -9.96 -5.74
C ASN A 89 15.10 -9.03 -4.62
N TYR A 90 13.77 -8.99 -4.44
CA TYR A 90 13.20 -8.39 -3.24
C TYR A 90 12.98 -9.48 -2.19
N ASN A 91 13.29 -9.19 -0.93
CA ASN A 91 12.98 -10.09 0.17
C ASN A 91 11.53 -9.90 0.67
N ALA A 92 10.99 -8.69 0.49
CA ALA A 92 9.61 -8.36 0.82
C ALA A 92 9.10 -7.13 0.06
N ILE A 93 7.79 -6.93 0.05
CA ILE A 93 7.13 -5.72 -0.44
C ILE A 93 6.09 -5.22 0.57
N VAL A 94 5.75 -3.93 0.47
CA VAL A 94 4.66 -3.35 1.27
C VAL A 94 3.52 -2.87 0.38
N LEU A 95 2.33 -3.40 0.62
CA LEU A 95 1.10 -3.10 -0.14
C LEU A 95 -0.02 -2.64 0.80
N ALA A 96 -1.08 -2.05 0.23
CA ALA A 96 -2.27 -1.69 1.00
C ALA A 96 -3.17 -2.93 1.13
N LYS A 97 -3.63 -3.26 2.34
CA LYS A 97 -4.49 -4.42 2.59
C LYS A 97 -5.76 -4.41 1.73
N ALA A 98 -6.40 -3.25 1.65
CA ALA A 98 -7.62 -3.06 0.86
C ALA A 98 -7.49 -3.49 -0.61
N GLY A 99 -6.30 -3.33 -1.21
CA GLY A 99 -6.06 -3.76 -2.59
C GLY A 99 -6.03 -5.28 -2.74
N ILE A 100 -5.47 -5.98 -1.76
CA ILE A 100 -5.41 -7.44 -1.71
C ILE A 100 -6.81 -8.01 -1.49
N SER A 101 -7.53 -7.48 -0.49
CA SER A 101 -8.87 -7.93 -0.15
C SER A 101 -9.87 -7.73 -1.30
N ARG A 102 -9.80 -6.60 -2.02
CA ARG A 102 -10.68 -6.33 -3.16
C ARG A 102 -10.42 -7.23 -4.36
N LEU A 103 -9.18 -7.65 -4.55
CA LEU A 103 -8.79 -8.55 -5.65
C LEU A 103 -8.95 -10.03 -5.26
N GLY A 104 -9.31 -10.34 -4.02
CA GLY A 104 -9.45 -11.72 -3.55
C GLY A 104 -8.15 -12.54 -3.63
N LEU A 105 -7.00 -11.87 -3.50
CA LEU A 105 -5.71 -12.54 -3.65
C LEU A 105 -5.39 -13.38 -2.42
N ASP A 106 -5.10 -14.65 -2.64
CA ASP A 106 -4.60 -15.57 -1.62
C ASP A 106 -3.09 -15.40 -1.48
N VAL A 107 -2.70 -14.40 -0.69
CA VAL A 107 -1.30 -14.10 -0.38
C VAL A 107 -1.14 -13.98 1.12
N LYS A 108 -0.13 -14.65 1.66
CA LYS A 108 0.21 -14.53 3.08
C LYS A 108 0.89 -13.20 3.34
N PHE A 109 0.48 -12.53 4.41
CA PHE A 109 1.03 -11.25 4.81
C PHE A 109 0.95 -11.05 6.31
N SER A 110 1.80 -10.18 6.84
CA SER A 110 1.64 -9.62 8.19
C SER A 110 1.05 -8.21 8.11
N ASN A 111 0.14 -7.88 9.04
CA ASN A 111 -0.41 -6.53 9.10
C ASN A 111 0.62 -5.58 9.71
N LEU A 112 0.77 -4.40 9.13
CA LEU A 112 1.48 -3.30 9.75
C LEU A 112 0.48 -2.50 10.61
N PRO A 113 0.64 -2.41 11.94
CA PRO A 113 -0.31 -1.75 12.83
C PRO A 113 -0.41 -0.24 12.55
N ILE A 114 -1.61 0.32 12.55
CA ILE A 114 -1.85 1.76 12.22
C ILE A 114 -1.16 2.71 13.22
N GLY A 115 -0.99 2.28 14.47
CA GLY A 115 -0.32 3.07 15.51
C GLY A 115 1.20 3.15 15.37
N GLU A 116 1.80 2.29 14.55
CA GLU A 116 3.25 2.22 14.33
C GLU A 116 3.63 2.51 12.87
N PHE A 117 2.73 2.18 11.94
CA PHE A 117 2.91 2.33 10.51
C PHE A 117 1.70 3.07 9.94
N PHE A 118 1.78 4.39 9.96
CA PHE A 118 0.69 5.29 9.61
C PHE A 118 0.34 5.16 8.12
N PRO A 119 -0.93 4.87 7.78
CA PRO A 119 -1.38 4.70 6.41
C PRO A 119 -1.44 6.04 5.66
N SER A 120 -1.59 5.97 4.33
CA SER A 120 -1.86 7.18 3.55
C SER A 120 -3.23 7.75 3.92
N PRO A 121 -3.43 9.09 3.89
CA PRO A 121 -4.76 9.68 3.91
C PRO A 121 -5.67 8.99 2.88
N GLY A 122 -6.89 8.65 3.27
CA GLY A 122 -7.83 7.96 2.39
C GLY A 122 -7.51 6.50 2.04
N GLN A 123 -6.43 5.89 2.55
CA GLN A 123 -6.14 4.49 2.24
C GLN A 123 -7.29 3.56 2.67
N GLY A 124 -7.70 2.67 1.78
CA GLY A 124 -8.85 1.79 2.01
C GLY A 124 -10.22 2.41 1.70
N ALA A 125 -10.32 3.74 1.56
CA ALA A 125 -11.54 4.38 1.09
C ALA A 125 -11.56 4.44 -0.45
N LEU A 126 -12.76 4.40 -1.02
CA LEU A 126 -13.03 4.84 -2.38
C LEU A 126 -13.61 6.24 -2.35
N ALA A 127 -13.56 6.93 -3.48
CA ALA A 127 -14.14 8.23 -3.70
C ALA A 127 -14.95 8.20 -4.98
N ILE A 128 -16.23 8.55 -4.89
CA ILE A 128 -17.08 8.78 -6.05
C ILE A 128 -17.09 10.29 -6.30
N VAL A 129 -16.56 10.71 -7.44
CA VAL A 129 -16.48 12.11 -7.86
C VAL A 129 -17.47 12.34 -8.99
N ALA A 130 -18.29 13.38 -8.88
CA ALA A 130 -19.33 13.72 -9.86
C ALA A 130 -19.40 15.25 -10.07
N ARG A 131 -20.25 15.69 -11.00
CA ARG A 131 -20.58 17.10 -11.24
C ARG A 131 -21.80 17.52 -10.43
#